data_AF-A0A0A9WA42-F1
#
_entry.id   AF-A0A0A9WA42-F1
#
_cell.length_a   1.000
_cell.length_b   1.000
_cell.length_c   1.000
_cell.angle_alpha   90.00
_cell.angle_beta   90.00
_cell.angle_gamma   90.00
#
_symmetry.space_group_name_H-M   'P 1'
#
loop_
_entity.id
_entity.type
_entity.pdbx_description
1 polymer ?
#
loop_
_entity_poly.entity_id
_entity_poly.type
_entity_poly.pdbx_seq_one_letter_code
_entity_poly.pdbx_strand_id
1 'polypeptide(L)'
;CLSVALFPRQTLGQEVEQATEKTKELQQRAQELLTDVVTKGVNRSYERKLELLKSMWMELKEKVDKRLKGEDKEKVEEELKKAEETIQKVEQKVEQKRRRRG
;
A
#
# COMPACT_ATOMS: atom_id res chain seq x y z
N CYS A 1 26.70 39.43 4.37
CA CYS A 1 25.67 38.87 5.27
C CYS A 1 25.31 37.47 4.82
N LEU A 2 25.95 36.46 5.41
CA LEU A 2 25.60 35.04 5.25
C LEU A 2 24.37 34.72 6.09
N SER A 3 23.34 34.09 5.50
CA SER A 3 22.59 32.95 6.04
C SER A 3 21.31 32.72 5.22
N VAL A 4 21.45 32.11 4.04
CA VAL A 4 20.32 31.42 3.39
C VAL A 4 20.16 30.10 4.13
N ALA A 5 19.38 30.12 5.21
CA ALA A 5 18.99 28.91 5.91
C ALA A 5 18.13 28.05 4.98
N LEU A 6 18.76 26.99 4.47
CA LEU A 6 18.19 25.67 4.23
C LEU A 6 16.73 25.50 4.69
N PHE A 7 15.80 25.46 3.73
CA PHE A 7 14.47 24.89 3.93
C PHE A 7 14.35 23.52 3.23
N PRO A 8 14.88 22.43 3.80
CA PRO A 8 14.53 21.07 3.39
C PRO A 8 13.14 20.62 3.91
N ARG A 9 12.44 21.46 4.70
CA ARG A 9 11.15 21.09 5.32
C ARG A 9 9.95 21.09 4.36
N GLN A 10 9.98 21.84 3.25
CA GLN A 10 8.83 21.87 2.33
C GLN A 10 8.75 20.63 1.42
N THR A 11 9.88 20.02 1.06
CA THR A 11 9.89 18.84 0.18
C THR A 11 9.54 17.55 0.91
N LEU A 12 9.99 17.38 2.16
CA LEU A 12 9.69 16.19 2.96
C LEU A 12 8.19 16.07 3.29
N GLY A 13 7.53 17.18 3.65
CA GLY A 13 6.09 17.16 3.94
C GLY A 13 5.23 16.71 2.76
N GLN A 14 5.59 17.15 1.53
CA GLN A 14 4.89 16.72 0.31
C GLN A 14 5.15 15.25 -0.02
N GLU A 15 6.36 14.74 0.20
CA GLU A 15 6.66 13.32 -0.02
C GLU A 15 5.89 12.41 0.95
N VAL A 16 5.74 12.83 2.22
CA VAL A 16 4.94 12.12 3.23
C VAL A 16 3.46 12.11 2.85
N GLU A 17 2.92 13.25 2.44
CA GLU A 17 1.51 13.38 2.06
C GLU A 17 1.19 12.50 0.85
N GLN A 18 2.02 12.55 -0.20
CA GLN A 18 1.87 11.69 -1.38
C GLN A 18 2.00 10.20 -1.05
N ALA A 19 2.95 9.82 -0.18
CA ALA A 19 3.10 8.42 0.22
C ALA A 19 1.89 7.95 1.04
N THR A 20 1.35 8.80 1.90
CA THR A 20 0.14 8.54 2.68
C THR A 20 -1.08 8.37 1.78
N GLU A 21 -1.29 9.27 0.82
CA GLU A 21 -2.40 9.17 -0.15
C GLU A 21 -2.32 7.87 -0.97
N LYS A 22 -1.15 7.53 -1.49
CA LYS A 22 -0.94 6.28 -2.23
C LYS A 22 -1.19 5.04 -1.35
N THR A 23 -0.83 5.12 -0.08
CA THR A 23 -1.08 4.03 0.87
C THR A 23 -2.57 3.84 1.11
N LYS A 24 -3.32 4.94 1.29
CA LYS A 24 -4.79 4.92 1.42
C LYS A 24 -5.46 4.37 0.16
N GLU A 25 -5.02 4.81 -1.02
CA GLU A 25 -5.53 4.31 -2.30
C GLU A 25 -5.28 2.80 -2.44
N LEU A 26 -4.08 2.34 -2.08
CA LEU A 26 -3.72 0.94 -2.11
C LEU A 26 -4.57 0.11 -1.14
N GLN A 27 -4.79 0.61 0.08
CA GLN A 27 -5.68 -0.01 1.06
C GLN A 27 -7.12 -0.10 0.52
N GLN A 28 -7.65 0.98 -0.05
CA GLN A 28 -9.00 1.02 -0.60
C GLN A 28 -9.15 -0.01 -1.73
N ARG A 29 -8.22 -0.05 -2.69
CA ARG A 29 -8.26 -1.03 -3.78
C ARG A 29 -8.16 -2.47 -3.26
N ALA A 30 -7.37 -2.71 -2.22
CA ALA A 30 -7.29 -4.02 -1.57
C ALA A 30 -8.61 -4.40 -0.89
N GLN A 31 -9.30 -3.45 -0.22
CA GLN A 31 -10.63 -3.69 0.36
C GLN A 31 -11.71 -3.94 -0.70
N GLU A 32 -11.69 -3.21 -1.81
CA GLU A 32 -12.59 -3.44 -2.95
C GLU A 32 -12.37 -4.85 -3.51
N LEU A 33 -11.11 -5.24 -3.72
CA LEU A 33 -10.77 -6.58 -4.19
C LEU A 33 -11.20 -7.66 -3.19
N LEU A 34 -11.03 -7.44 -1.89
CA LEU A 34 -11.50 -8.34 -0.84
C LEU A 34 -13.01 -8.55 -0.93
N THR A 35 -13.75 -7.45 -1.07
CA THR A 35 -15.21 -7.45 -1.17
C THR A 35 -15.66 -8.20 -2.43
N ASP A 36 -15.02 -7.94 -3.56
CA ASP A 36 -15.28 -8.64 -4.82
C ASP A 36 -15.02 -10.15 -4.69
N VAL A 37 -13.90 -10.56 -4.09
CA VAL A 37 -13.55 -11.98 -3.89
C VAL A 37 -14.54 -12.67 -2.96
N VAL A 38 -15.04 -11.98 -1.93
CA VAL A 38 -16.04 -12.52 -1.00
C VAL A 38 -17.40 -12.69 -1.68
N THR A 39 -17.85 -11.66 -2.40
CA THR A 39 -19.20 -11.58 -2.99
C THR A 39 -19.34 -12.32 -4.32
N LYS A 40 -18.41 -12.10 -5.25
CA LYS A 40 -18.44 -12.65 -6.62
C LYS A 40 -17.58 -13.90 -6.77
N GLY A 41 -16.76 -14.22 -5.76
CA GLY A 41 -15.80 -15.33 -5.82
C GLY A 41 -14.52 -14.98 -6.58
N VAL A 42 -13.63 -15.96 -6.74
CA VAL A 42 -12.33 -15.76 -7.40
C VAL A 42 -12.43 -15.98 -8.90
N ASN A 43 -11.69 -15.21 -9.67
CA ASN A 43 -11.45 -15.43 -11.10
C ASN A 43 -10.01 -15.02 -11.42
N ARG A 44 -9.55 -15.35 -12.62
CA ARG A 44 -8.17 -15.07 -13.08
C ARG A 44 -7.84 -13.58 -13.13
N SER A 45 -8.84 -12.72 -13.24
CA SER A 45 -8.67 -11.26 -13.19
C SER A 45 -8.34 -10.78 -11.78
N TYR A 46 -8.95 -11.38 -10.74
CA TYR A 46 -8.66 -11.05 -9.36
C TYR A 46 -7.26 -11.48 -8.92
N GLU A 47 -6.76 -12.62 -9.41
CA GLU A 47 -5.37 -13.05 -9.19
C GLU A 47 -4.37 -12.00 -9.73
N ARG A 48 -4.58 -11.53 -10.97
CA ARG A 48 -3.76 -10.46 -11.55
C ARG A 48 -3.87 -9.14 -10.78
N LYS A 49 -5.09 -8.78 -10.34
CA LYS A 49 -5.30 -7.57 -9.50
C LYS A 49 -4.57 -7.68 -8.17
N LEU A 50 -4.55 -8.86 -7.54
CA LEU A 50 -3.83 -9.10 -6.30
C LEU A 50 -2.31 -8.98 -6.51
N GLU A 51 -1.78 -9.55 -7.58
CA GLU A 51 -0.35 -9.41 -7.94
C GLU A 51 0.03 -7.95 -8.19
N LEU A 52 -0.80 -7.19 -8.89
CA LEU A 52 -0.60 -5.76 -9.10
C LEU A 52 -0.59 -4.99 -7.78
N LEU A 53 -1.52 -5.27 -6.86
CA LEU A 53 -1.54 -4.63 -5.54
C LEU A 53 -0.29 -4.93 -4.73
N LYS A 54 0.20 -6.17 -4.76
CA LYS A 54 1.47 -6.55 -4.11
C LYS A 54 2.66 -5.81 -4.70
N SER A 55 2.72 -5.69 -6.02
CA SER A 55 3.79 -4.93 -6.70
C SER A 55 3.76 -3.46 -6.31
N MET A 56 2.59 -2.82 -6.36
CA MET A 56 2.41 -1.42 -5.95
C MET A 56 2.79 -1.19 -4.49
N TRP A 57 2.43 -2.13 -3.60
CA TRP A 57 2.78 -2.07 -2.19
C TRP A 57 4.29 -2.13 -1.99
N MET A 58 4.97 -3.07 -2.67
CA MET A 58 6.41 -3.24 -2.57
C MET A 58 7.16 -2.00 -3.08
N GLU A 59 6.74 -1.44 -4.22
CA GLU A 59 7.30 -0.19 -4.74
C GLU A 59 7.11 0.98 -3.78
N LEU A 60 5.92 1.09 -3.15
CA LEU A 60 5.63 2.16 -2.22
C LEU A 60 6.45 2.02 -0.94
N LYS A 61 6.57 0.80 -0.42
CA LYS A 61 7.43 0.48 0.73
C LYS A 61 8.89 0.83 0.46
N GLU A 62 9.42 0.46 -0.70
CA GLU A 62 10.79 0.80 -1.07
C GLU A 62 11.00 2.31 -1.21
N LYS A 63 10.02 3.04 -1.76
CA LYS A 63 10.07 4.51 -1.83
C LYS A 63 10.06 5.15 -0.45
N VAL A 64 9.21 4.68 0.45
CA VAL A 64 9.14 5.16 1.84
C VAL A 64 10.45 4.88 2.56
N ASP A 65 11.01 3.68 2.43
CA ASP A 65 12.26 3.29 3.07
C ASP A 65 13.47 4.13 2.58
N LYS A 66 13.49 4.46 1.28
CA LYS A 66 14.57 5.26 0.67
C LYS A 66 14.45 6.75 0.91
N ARG A 67 13.24 7.30 0.91
CA ARG A 67 13.00 8.76 0.89
C ARG A 67 12.63 9.33 2.26
N LEU A 68 11.83 8.60 3.03
CA LEU A 68 11.37 9.06 4.34
C LEU A 68 12.32 8.59 5.45
N LYS A 69 12.47 9.41 6.49
CA LYS A 69 13.31 9.12 7.66
C LYS A 69 12.66 9.63 8.94
N GLY A 70 12.97 9.00 10.07
CA GLY A 70 12.47 9.42 11.38
C GLY A 70 10.95 9.26 11.52
N GLU A 71 10.33 10.18 12.25
CA GLU A 71 8.90 10.14 12.61
C GLU A 71 7.96 10.10 11.38
N ASP A 72 8.36 10.74 10.28
CA ASP A 72 7.61 10.77 9.03
C ASP A 72 7.55 9.40 8.34
N LYS A 73 8.63 8.62 8.46
CA LYS A 73 8.67 7.24 7.95
C LYS A 73 7.75 6.35 8.77
N GLU A 74 7.81 6.45 10.10
CA GLU A 74 6.98 5.63 11.01
C GLU A 74 5.48 5.81 10.73
N LYS A 75 5.02 7.05 10.54
CA LYS A 75 3.61 7.35 10.22
C LYS A 75 3.15 6.66 8.94
N VAL A 76 3.95 6.72 7.87
CA VAL A 76 3.59 6.09 6.60
C VAL A 76 3.73 4.58 6.67
N GLU A 77 4.71 4.05 7.41
CA GLU A 77 4.89 2.62 7.63
C GLU A 77 3.71 1.99 8.38
N GLU A 78 3.13 2.68 9.38
CA GLU A 78 1.92 2.21 10.05
C GLU A 78 0.73 2.06 9.09
N GLU A 79 0.52 3.04 8.22
CA GLU A 79 -0.52 2.97 7.18
C GLU A 79 -0.21 1.87 6.15
N LEU A 80 1.06 1.72 5.75
CA LEU A 80 1.50 0.69 4.82
C LEU A 80 1.26 -0.71 5.39
N LYS A 81 1.43 -0.87 6.70
CA LYS A 81 1.16 -2.13 7.40
C LYS A 81 -0.34 -2.47 7.40
N LYS A 82 -1.23 -1.50 7.60
CA LYS A 82 -2.69 -1.71 7.47
C LYS A 82 -3.06 -2.14 6.05
N ALA A 83 -2.40 -1.54 5.06
CA ALA A 83 -2.60 -1.88 3.66
C ALA A 83 -2.07 -3.29 3.34
N GLU A 84 -0.90 -3.67 3.88
CA GLU A 84 -0.32 -5.01 3.79
C GLU A 84 -1.26 -6.07 4.38
N GLU A 85 -1.75 -5.86 5.61
CA GLU A 85 -2.69 -6.77 6.25
C GLU A 85 -3.96 -6.99 5.42
N THR A 86 -4.44 -5.92 4.76
CA THR A 86 -5.60 -6.01 3.87
C THR A 86 -5.28 -6.86 2.64
N ILE A 87 -4.12 -6.65 2.00
CA ILE A 87 -3.67 -7.46 0.86
C ILE A 87 -3.50 -8.94 1.25
N GLN A 88 -2.92 -9.22 2.42
CA GLN A 88 -2.78 -10.58 2.94
C GLN A 88 -4.14 -11.24 3.18
N LYS A 89 -5.13 -10.50 3.72
CA LYS A 89 -6.51 -11.01 3.85
C LYS A 89 -7.12 -11.36 2.49
N VAL A 90 -6.90 -10.52 1.47
CA VAL A 90 -7.34 -10.82 0.10
C VAL A 90 -6.71 -12.11 -0.38
N GLU A 91 -5.38 -12.23 -0.26
CA GLU A 91 -4.64 -13.41 -0.69
C GLU A 91 -5.15 -14.69 -0.03
N GLN A 92 -5.34 -14.68 1.29
CA GLN A 92 -5.89 -15.83 2.02
C GLN A 92 -7.30 -16.19 1.53
N LYS A 93 -8.14 -15.20 1.23
CA LYS A 93 -9.49 -15.44 0.69
C LYS A 93 -9.45 -15.99 -0.72
N VAL A 94 -8.55 -15.47 -1.55
CA VAL A 94 -8.34 -15.98 -2.92
C VAL A 94 -7.92 -17.45 -2.88
N GLU A 95 -6.92 -17.77 -2.06
CA GLU A 95 -6.41 -19.13 -1.88
C GLU A 95 -7.47 -20.08 -1.31
N GLN A 96 -8.21 -19.65 -0.28
CA GLN A 96 -9.30 -20.44 0.31
C GLN A 96 -10.37 -20.80 -0.73
N LYS A 97 -10.77 -19.84 -1.58
CA LYS A 97 -11.78 -20.04 -2.63
C LYS A 97 -11.24 -20.91 -3.77
N ARG A 98 -9.94 -20.80 -4.09
CA ARG A 98 -9.27 -21.65 -5.08
C ARG A 98 -9.28 -23.11 -4.65
N ARG A 99 -8.90 -23.41 -3.40
CA ARG A 99 -8.92 -24.77 -2.84
C ARG A 99 -10.30 -25.41 -2.81
N ARG A 100 -11.37 -24.62 -2.62
CA ARG A 100 -12.76 -25.12 -2.66
C ARG A 100 -13.26 -25.46 -4.07
N ARG A 101 -12.55 -25.04 -5.12
CA ARG A 101 -12.91 -25.32 -6.52
C ARG A 101 -12.04 -26.40 -7.17
N GLY A 102 -10.92 -26.76 -6.53
CA GLY A 102 -10.04 -27.84 -6.96
C GLY A 102 -10.47 -29.18 -6.42
#